data_AF-A0A7C1GUY2-F1
#
_entry.id   AF-A0A7C1GUY2-F1
#
_cell.length_a   1.000
_cell.length_b   1.000
_cell.length_c   1.000
_cell.angle_alpha   90.00
_cell.angle_beta   90.00
_cell.angle_gamma   90.00
#
_symmetry.space_group_name_H-M   'P 1'
#
loop_
_entity.id
_entity.type
_entity.pdbx_description
1 polymer ?
#
loop_
_entity_poly.entity_id
_entity_poly.type
_entity_poly.pdbx_seq_one_letter_code
_entity_poly.pdbx_strand_id
1 'polypeptide(L)'
;MILTDYIGVDCVLPAMTSKDKSESLKELTHLLFERKNLKGVDAALDQIMAREGTESTGIGHGIAVPHARVSGLKTLHCAVGRFKEGLDFSAVDKKLVHLVFLICYPPTQQTTYLNFVATVAKLLRDDAHLKAMLKADNGKDVFEVLRELSSPLGAPEEYYARKVKADPELLEARDAHADLILLARLQLCHEMYETARTGKRQIKERMANIRLLIDKRILRHFDRLMAARPPALVPVEADTCQGCFMRLPSQFAQKVREDTNHIHTCSNCSRFIYIV
;
A
#
# COMPACT_ATOMS: atom_id res chain seq x y z
N MET A 1 -1.09 -3.28 -10.02
CA MET A 1 -0.84 -2.12 -10.87
C MET A 1 0.51 -2.31 -11.53
N ILE A 2 0.64 -1.94 -12.79
CA ILE A 2 1.92 -1.97 -13.50
C ILE A 2 2.67 -0.68 -13.15
N LEU A 3 3.87 -0.79 -12.57
CA LEU A 3 4.58 0.39 -12.04
C LEU A 3 5.05 1.33 -13.16
N THR A 4 5.41 0.75 -14.31
CA THR A 4 5.92 1.49 -15.47
C THR A 4 4.89 2.36 -16.17
N ASP A 5 3.61 2.28 -15.80
CA ASP A 5 2.58 3.22 -16.26
C ASP A 5 2.80 4.63 -15.66
N TYR A 6 3.54 4.72 -14.55
CA TYR A 6 3.79 5.95 -13.80
C TYR A 6 5.26 6.39 -13.79
N ILE A 7 6.14 5.56 -14.34
CA ILE A 7 7.59 5.80 -14.42
C ILE A 7 7.92 6.02 -15.90
N GLY A 8 8.65 7.07 -16.24
CA GLY A 8 9.26 7.17 -17.58
C GLY A 8 10.56 6.38 -17.64
N VAL A 9 10.89 5.76 -18.78
CA VAL A 9 12.21 5.14 -18.99
C VAL A 9 13.33 6.15 -18.71
N ASP A 10 13.10 7.40 -19.09
CA ASP A 10 13.99 8.55 -18.89
C ASP A 10 14.00 9.10 -17.45
N CYS A 11 13.10 8.61 -16.59
CA CYS A 11 13.01 8.92 -15.16
C CYS A 11 13.69 7.83 -14.30
N VAL A 12 14.41 6.90 -14.92
CA VAL A 12 15.18 5.86 -14.23
C VAL A 12 16.66 6.21 -14.31
N LEU A 13 17.26 6.56 -13.18
CA LEU A 13 18.69 6.80 -13.05
C LEU A 13 19.39 5.52 -12.57
N PRO A 14 20.09 4.79 -13.46
CA PRO A 14 20.67 3.48 -13.13
C PRO A 14 21.90 3.55 -12.23
N ALA A 15 22.48 4.74 -12.06
CA ALA A 15 23.61 4.98 -11.19
C ALA A 15 23.47 6.40 -10.62
N MET A 16 22.95 6.49 -9.40
CA MET A 16 22.88 7.73 -8.65
C MET A 16 24.29 8.21 -8.27
N THR A 17 24.50 9.53 -8.31
CA THR A 17 25.80 10.14 -7.98
C THR A 17 25.80 10.87 -6.63
N SER A 18 24.61 11.15 -6.11
CA SER A 18 24.40 11.74 -4.78
C SER A 18 25.12 10.96 -3.67
N LYS A 19 25.70 11.67 -2.71
CA LYS A 19 26.49 11.08 -1.63
C LYS A 19 25.70 10.92 -0.33
N ASP A 20 24.61 11.63 -0.21
CA ASP A 20 23.73 11.58 0.95
C ASP A 20 22.25 11.59 0.56
N LYS A 21 21.43 11.38 1.58
CA LYS A 21 19.98 11.35 1.46
C LYS A 21 19.44 12.65 0.85
N SER A 22 19.87 13.81 1.30
CA SER A 22 19.36 15.11 0.84
C SER A 22 19.70 15.37 -0.63
N GLU A 23 20.93 15.10 -1.03
CA GLU A 23 21.37 15.18 -2.42
C GLU A 23 20.53 14.24 -3.30
N SER A 24 20.27 13.01 -2.84
CA SER A 24 19.49 12.02 -3.60
C SER A 24 18.05 12.47 -3.87
N LEU A 25 17.42 13.11 -2.88
CA LEU A 25 16.06 13.65 -3.00
C LEU A 25 16.04 14.81 -3.99
N LYS A 26 17.04 15.69 -3.94
CA LYS A 26 17.20 16.80 -4.88
C LYS A 26 17.43 16.32 -6.31
N GLU A 27 18.39 15.42 -6.52
CA GLU A 27 18.72 14.83 -7.83
C GLU A 27 17.48 14.22 -8.49
N LEU A 28 16.74 13.37 -7.77
CA LEU A 28 15.55 12.70 -8.31
C LEU A 28 14.36 13.65 -8.50
N THR A 29 14.17 14.66 -7.63
CA THR A 29 13.08 15.63 -7.78
C THR A 29 13.29 16.50 -9.02
N HIS A 30 14.52 17.00 -9.23
CA HIS A 30 14.84 17.76 -10.44
C HIS A 30 14.71 16.90 -11.70
N LEU A 31 15.26 15.67 -11.69
CA LEU A 31 15.12 14.74 -12.81
C LEU A 31 13.65 14.52 -13.18
N LEU A 32 12.79 14.23 -12.19
CA LEU A 32 11.37 13.96 -12.43
C LEU A 32 10.66 15.16 -13.06
N PHE A 33 10.88 16.36 -12.51
CA PHE A 33 10.23 17.58 -12.97
C PHE A 33 10.71 18.01 -14.35
N GLU A 34 12.00 17.87 -14.65
CA GLU A 34 12.57 18.14 -15.96
C GLU A 34 12.01 17.19 -17.02
N ARG A 35 12.12 15.87 -16.79
CA ARG A 35 11.70 14.84 -17.76
C ARG A 35 10.20 14.85 -18.05
N LYS A 36 9.38 15.19 -17.04
CA LYS A 36 7.93 15.27 -17.19
C LYS A 36 7.41 16.68 -17.46
N ASN A 37 8.30 17.67 -17.61
CA ASN A 37 7.96 19.08 -17.83
C ASN A 37 6.93 19.60 -16.81
N LEU A 38 7.17 19.31 -15.53
CA LEU A 38 6.29 19.67 -14.41
C LEU A 38 6.68 21.03 -13.82
N LYS A 39 5.72 21.71 -13.20
CA LYS A 39 5.93 22.99 -12.52
C LYS A 39 5.89 22.81 -11.00
N GLY A 40 6.64 23.64 -10.28
CA GLY A 40 6.64 23.67 -8.81
C GLY A 40 7.67 22.73 -8.17
N VAL A 41 8.85 22.58 -8.78
CA VAL A 41 9.93 21.70 -8.31
C VAL A 41 10.37 22.03 -6.89
N ASP A 42 10.55 23.32 -6.57
CA ASP A 42 11.03 23.76 -5.25
C ASP A 42 10.01 23.42 -4.15
N ALA A 43 8.73 23.72 -4.38
CA ALA A 43 7.67 23.40 -3.44
C ALA A 43 7.51 21.88 -3.21
N ALA A 44 7.70 21.07 -4.26
CA ALA A 44 7.68 19.62 -4.13
C ALA A 44 8.90 19.10 -3.35
N LEU A 45 10.09 19.63 -3.63
CA LEU A 45 11.32 19.28 -2.92
C LEU A 45 11.22 19.63 -1.44
N ASP A 46 10.78 20.85 -1.11
CA ASP A 46 10.58 21.28 0.28
C ASP A 46 9.65 20.33 1.04
N GLN A 47 8.55 19.91 0.41
CA GLN A 47 7.61 18.97 1.00
C GLN A 47 8.24 17.57 1.20
N ILE A 48 9.01 17.09 0.23
CA ILE A 48 9.73 15.81 0.32
C ILE A 48 10.74 15.85 1.47
N MET A 49 11.56 16.91 1.54
CA MET A 49 12.56 17.09 2.58
C MET A 49 11.92 17.21 3.96
N ALA A 50 10.84 17.98 4.10
CA ALA A 50 10.11 18.10 5.36
C ALA A 50 9.51 16.75 5.82
N ARG A 51 8.96 15.96 4.89
CA ARG A 51 8.44 14.61 5.19
C ARG A 51 9.55 13.68 5.65
N GLU A 52 10.67 13.66 4.94
CA GLU A 52 11.82 12.81 5.26
C GLU A 52 12.47 13.19 6.60
N GLY A 53 12.53 14.48 6.93
CA GLY A 53 13.06 14.97 8.19
C GLY A 53 12.21 14.61 9.41
N THR A 54 10.93 14.27 9.23
CA THR A 54 10.06 13.80 10.31
C THR A 54 10.34 12.35 10.67
N GLU A 55 10.44 11.51 9.64
CA GLU A 55 10.72 10.08 9.77
C GLU A 55 11.23 9.59 8.41
N SER A 56 12.19 8.65 8.44
CA SER A 56 12.73 8.05 7.23
C SER A 56 11.64 7.45 6.34
N THR A 57 11.76 7.65 5.02
CA THR A 57 10.95 6.93 4.04
C THR A 57 11.62 5.65 3.54
N GLY A 58 12.73 5.24 4.17
CA GLY A 58 13.35 3.94 4.01
C GLY A 58 12.49 2.84 4.65
N ILE A 59 11.69 2.15 3.83
CA ILE A 59 10.73 1.13 4.27
C ILE A 59 11.36 -0.25 4.51
N GLY A 60 12.69 -0.36 4.37
CA GLY A 60 13.45 -1.59 4.49
C GLY A 60 13.58 -2.35 3.17
N HIS A 61 14.23 -3.51 3.21
CA HIS A 61 14.50 -4.35 2.03
C HIS A 61 15.27 -3.63 0.91
N GLY A 62 16.11 -2.65 1.27
CA GLY A 62 16.88 -1.88 0.30
C GLY A 62 16.09 -0.81 -0.46
N ILE A 63 14.95 -0.35 0.08
CA ILE A 63 14.03 0.56 -0.62
C ILE A 63 13.76 1.81 0.20
N ALA A 64 13.71 2.96 -0.47
CA ALA A 64 13.08 4.17 0.04
C ALA A 64 11.97 4.67 -0.90
N VAL A 65 10.93 5.28 -0.33
CA VAL A 65 9.77 5.79 -1.09
C VAL A 65 9.43 7.24 -0.71
N PRO A 66 10.37 8.19 -0.93
CA PRO A 66 10.14 9.60 -0.67
C PRO A 66 9.02 10.13 -1.56
N HIS A 67 8.17 11.01 -1.02
CA HIS A 67 6.96 11.43 -1.74
C HIS A 67 6.47 12.82 -1.37
N ALA A 68 5.83 13.48 -2.34
CA ALA A 68 5.12 14.74 -2.17
C ALA A 68 3.73 14.71 -2.80
N ARG A 69 2.83 15.45 -2.16
CA ARG A 69 1.49 15.73 -2.70
C ARG A 69 1.50 17.09 -3.37
N VAL A 70 1.52 17.09 -4.70
CA VAL A 70 1.71 18.31 -5.50
C VAL A 70 0.40 18.72 -6.18
N SER A 71 -0.10 19.90 -5.82
CA SER A 71 -1.31 20.47 -6.44
C SER A 71 -1.04 20.84 -7.90
N GLY A 72 -2.02 20.58 -8.78
CA GLY A 72 -1.92 20.89 -10.22
C GLY A 72 -1.36 19.78 -11.09
N LEU A 73 -0.84 18.68 -10.52
CA LEU A 73 -0.56 17.47 -11.28
C LEU A 73 -1.86 16.83 -11.77
N LYS A 74 -1.82 16.17 -12.93
CA LYS A 74 -2.96 15.41 -13.47
C LYS A 74 -2.93 13.95 -13.05
N THR A 75 -1.74 13.41 -12.83
CA THR A 75 -1.51 12.01 -12.45
C THR A 75 -0.26 11.86 -11.60
N LEU A 76 -0.08 10.70 -11.00
CA LEU A 76 1.12 10.29 -10.29
C LEU A 76 2.32 10.17 -11.25
N HIS A 77 3.46 10.66 -10.80
CA HIS A 77 4.74 10.51 -11.49
C HIS A 77 5.79 9.98 -10.51
N CYS A 78 6.64 9.08 -10.99
CA CYS A 78 7.72 8.51 -10.19
C CYS A 78 9.05 8.54 -10.95
N ALA A 79 10.12 8.95 -10.24
CA ALA A 79 11.50 8.73 -10.66
C ALA A 79 12.11 7.60 -9.83
N VAL A 80 13.02 6.84 -10.43
CA VAL A 80 13.71 5.73 -9.77
C VAL A 80 15.20 5.99 -9.79
N GLY A 81 15.82 6.03 -8.61
CA GLY A 81 17.27 6.11 -8.45
C GLY A 81 17.84 4.80 -7.96
N ARG A 82 18.98 4.36 -8.50
CA ARG A 82 19.69 3.16 -8.05
C ARG A 82 21.08 3.48 -7.49
N PHE A 83 21.34 3.00 -6.28
CA PHE A 83 22.66 2.96 -5.64
C PHE A 83 23.19 1.52 -5.65
N LYS A 84 24.24 1.23 -6.44
CA LYS A 84 24.83 -0.11 -6.49
C LYS A 84 25.40 -0.54 -5.13
N GLU A 85 26.15 0.35 -4.49
CA GLU A 85 26.75 0.12 -3.17
C GLU A 85 25.79 0.38 -2.00
N GLY A 86 24.60 0.91 -2.31
CA GLY A 86 23.62 1.35 -1.31
C GLY A 86 23.94 2.71 -0.72
N LEU A 87 22.94 3.32 -0.09
CA LEU A 87 23.03 4.60 0.61
C LEU A 87 22.36 4.48 1.98
N ASP A 88 22.96 5.07 3.01
CA ASP A 88 22.31 5.13 4.32
C ASP A 88 21.13 6.08 4.27
N PHE A 89 19.94 5.48 4.31
CA PHE A 89 18.67 6.19 4.34
C PHE A 89 18.01 6.11 5.72
N SER A 90 18.71 5.64 6.75
CA SER A 90 18.12 5.39 8.08
C SER A 90 16.85 4.53 7.97
N ALA A 91 16.90 3.47 7.16
CA ALA A 91 15.74 2.62 6.91
C ALA A 91 15.28 1.90 8.18
N VAL A 92 14.01 1.50 8.23
CA VAL A 92 13.40 0.84 9.40
C VAL A 92 14.13 -0.45 9.84
N ASP A 93 14.70 -1.18 8.87
CA ASP A 93 15.48 -2.40 9.11
C ASP A 93 16.99 -2.15 9.30
N LYS A 94 17.40 -0.88 9.33
CA LYS A 94 18.79 -0.41 9.46
C LYS A 94 19.72 -0.88 8.34
N LYS A 95 19.19 -1.31 7.19
CA LYS A 95 19.97 -1.66 6.01
C LYS A 95 20.13 -0.48 5.05
N LEU A 96 21.13 -0.57 4.19
CA LEU A 96 21.34 0.41 3.12
C LEU A 96 20.21 0.32 2.09
N VAL A 97 19.82 1.48 1.56
CA VAL A 97 18.85 1.59 0.47
C VAL A 97 19.58 1.54 -0.87
N HIS A 98 19.11 0.68 -1.75
CA HIS A 98 19.63 0.48 -3.10
C HIS A 98 18.73 1.08 -4.18
N LEU A 99 17.42 1.17 -3.92
CA LEU A 99 16.44 1.73 -4.85
C LEU A 99 15.61 2.81 -4.16
N VAL A 100 15.54 3.99 -4.77
CA VAL A 100 14.71 5.10 -4.31
C VAL A 100 13.61 5.34 -5.33
N PHE A 101 12.36 5.23 -4.90
CA PHE A 101 11.18 5.53 -5.71
C PHE A 101 10.61 6.88 -5.26
N LEU A 102 11.02 7.97 -5.93
CA LEU A 102 10.56 9.32 -5.60
C LEU A 102 9.24 9.62 -6.31
N ILE A 103 8.18 9.84 -5.52
CA ILE A 103 6.80 9.92 -6.03
C ILE A 103 6.21 11.32 -5.83
N CYS A 104 5.71 11.92 -6.91
CA CYS A 104 4.88 13.12 -6.86
C CYS A 104 3.49 12.81 -7.39
N TYR A 105 2.43 13.14 -6.64
CA TYR A 105 1.06 12.80 -7.03
C TYR A 105 0.07 13.92 -6.68
N PRO A 106 -1.05 14.05 -7.43
CA PRO A 106 -2.08 15.02 -7.10
C PRO A 106 -2.92 14.57 -5.90
N PRO A 107 -3.50 15.50 -5.12
CA PRO A 107 -4.37 15.17 -3.99
C PRO A 107 -5.51 14.19 -4.33
N THR A 108 -6.00 14.23 -5.58
CA THR A 108 -7.08 13.37 -6.09
C THR A 108 -6.68 11.90 -6.28
N GLN A 109 -5.39 11.57 -6.29
CA GLN A 109 -4.88 10.22 -6.54
C GLN A 109 -4.19 9.58 -5.32
N GLN A 110 -4.62 9.93 -4.10
CA GLN A 110 -4.10 9.32 -2.87
C GLN A 110 -4.15 7.79 -2.89
N THR A 111 -5.23 7.19 -3.40
CA THR A 111 -5.37 5.73 -3.51
C THR A 111 -4.38 5.13 -4.49
N THR A 112 -4.17 5.75 -5.65
CA THR A 112 -3.18 5.32 -6.65
C THR A 112 -1.77 5.37 -6.07
N TYR A 113 -1.43 6.44 -5.35
CA TYR A 113 -0.17 6.56 -4.62
C TYR A 113 0.04 5.39 -3.65
N LEU A 114 -0.93 5.09 -2.79
CA LEU A 114 -0.79 3.99 -1.83
C LEU A 114 -0.68 2.63 -2.52
N ASN A 115 -1.40 2.41 -3.62
CA ASN A 115 -1.28 1.20 -4.44
C ASN A 115 0.12 1.09 -5.04
N PHE A 116 0.74 2.21 -5.44
CA PHE A 116 2.11 2.26 -5.90
C PHE A 116 3.08 1.81 -4.81
N VAL A 117 3.02 2.42 -3.62
CA VAL A 117 3.88 2.04 -2.49
C VAL A 117 3.71 0.56 -2.14
N ALA A 118 2.47 0.07 -2.04
CA ALA A 118 2.19 -1.33 -1.73
C ALA A 118 2.72 -2.29 -2.81
N THR A 119 2.63 -1.91 -4.09
CA THR A 119 3.17 -2.70 -5.20
C THR A 119 4.69 -2.77 -5.14
N VAL A 120 5.37 -1.64 -4.90
CA VAL A 120 6.83 -1.59 -4.72
C VAL A 120 7.26 -2.48 -3.54
N ALA A 121 6.62 -2.31 -2.37
CA ALA A 121 6.94 -3.08 -1.17
C ALA A 121 6.68 -4.59 -1.35
N LYS A 122 5.62 -4.98 -2.08
CA LYS A 122 5.33 -6.39 -2.40
C LYS A 122 6.35 -6.98 -3.37
N LEU A 123 6.67 -6.24 -4.43
CA LEU A 123 7.58 -6.68 -5.48
C LEU A 123 8.98 -6.89 -4.89
N LEU A 124 9.49 -5.94 -4.12
CA LEU A 124 10.87 -5.94 -3.63
C LEU A 124 11.03 -6.58 -2.24
N ARG A 125 9.99 -7.24 -1.73
CA ARG A 125 10.11 -8.17 -0.59
C ARG A 125 10.94 -9.40 -0.96
N ASP A 126 10.93 -9.79 -2.23
CA ASP A 126 11.75 -10.88 -2.75
C ASP A 126 13.14 -10.34 -3.11
N ASP A 127 14.15 -10.79 -2.37
CA ASP A 127 15.56 -10.43 -2.60
C ASP A 127 16.04 -10.76 -4.02
N ALA A 128 15.43 -11.75 -4.70
CA ALA A 128 15.75 -12.08 -6.08
C ALA A 128 15.38 -10.93 -7.04
N HIS A 129 14.27 -10.23 -6.78
CA HIS A 129 13.85 -9.09 -7.57
C HIS A 129 14.78 -7.89 -7.37
N LEU A 130 15.17 -7.60 -6.13
CA LEU A 130 16.16 -6.56 -5.86
C LEU A 130 17.50 -6.87 -6.56
N LYS A 131 17.97 -8.12 -6.50
CA LYS A 131 19.19 -8.56 -7.21
C LYS A 131 19.08 -8.41 -8.72
N ALA A 132 17.93 -8.73 -9.33
CA ALA A 132 17.71 -8.52 -10.75
C ALA A 132 17.81 -7.03 -11.12
N MET A 133 17.18 -6.16 -10.32
CA MET A 133 17.26 -4.70 -10.48
C MET A 133 18.68 -4.15 -10.32
N LEU A 134 19.49 -4.72 -9.43
CA LEU A 134 20.88 -4.34 -9.21
C LEU A 134 21.83 -4.80 -10.34
N LYS A 135 21.50 -5.90 -11.02
CA LYS A 135 22.29 -6.44 -12.14
C LYS A 135 22.08 -5.72 -13.48
N ALA A 136 21.00 -4.99 -13.64
CA ALA A 136 20.71 -4.25 -14.87
C ALA A 136 21.83 -3.24 -15.23
N ASP A 137 22.18 -3.11 -16.51
CA ASP A 137 23.34 -2.29 -16.89
C ASP A 137 22.99 -0.80 -16.98
N ASN A 138 21.81 -0.50 -17.51
CA ASN A 138 21.36 0.87 -17.77
C ASN A 138 19.90 1.12 -17.32
N GLY A 139 19.44 2.37 -17.47
CA GLY A 139 18.11 2.78 -16.99
C GLY A 139 16.96 2.08 -17.72
N LYS A 140 17.15 1.75 -19.00
CA LYS A 140 16.18 0.97 -19.78
C LYS A 140 16.08 -0.45 -19.24
N ASP A 141 17.19 -1.11 -18.93
CA ASP A 141 17.17 -2.47 -18.38
C ASP A 141 16.47 -2.50 -17.01
N VAL A 142 16.75 -1.51 -16.15
CA VAL A 142 16.04 -1.36 -14.86
C VAL A 142 14.54 -1.17 -15.08
N PHE A 143 14.15 -0.35 -16.06
CA PHE A 143 12.75 -0.14 -16.43
C PHE A 143 12.08 -1.43 -16.94
N GLU A 144 12.76 -2.19 -17.78
CA GLU A 144 12.24 -3.46 -18.32
C GLU A 144 12.06 -4.50 -17.22
N VAL A 145 13.02 -4.62 -16.30
CA VAL A 145 12.88 -5.50 -15.12
C VAL A 145 11.69 -5.06 -14.26
N LEU A 146 11.49 -3.77 -14.02
CA LEU A 146 10.30 -3.27 -13.30
C LEU A 146 9.00 -3.61 -14.02
N ARG A 147 8.97 -3.49 -15.35
CA ARG A 147 7.79 -3.81 -16.17
C ARG A 147 7.45 -5.29 -16.05
N GLU A 148 8.43 -6.17 -16.26
CA GLU A 148 8.25 -7.62 -16.19
C GLU A 148 7.75 -8.07 -14.82
N LEU A 149 8.36 -7.54 -13.75
CA LEU A 149 8.01 -7.92 -12.38
C LEU A 149 6.67 -7.33 -11.90
N SER A 150 6.28 -6.14 -12.39
CA SER A 150 5.02 -5.49 -12.00
C SER A 150 3.84 -5.85 -12.89
N SER A 151 4.06 -6.35 -14.11
CA SER A 151 3.01 -6.76 -15.04
C SER A 151 2.06 -7.82 -14.46
N PRO A 152 2.53 -8.92 -13.82
CA PRO A 152 1.66 -9.90 -13.16
C PRO A 152 0.89 -9.33 -11.97
N LEU A 153 1.38 -8.23 -11.38
CA LEU A 153 0.70 -7.51 -10.30
C LEU A 153 -0.33 -6.52 -10.84
N GLY A 154 -0.37 -6.31 -12.16
CA GLY A 154 -1.37 -5.54 -12.90
C GLY A 154 -2.76 -6.14 -12.80
N ALA A 155 -3.38 -6.11 -11.63
CA ALA A 155 -4.82 -6.24 -11.53
C ALA A 155 -5.48 -5.06 -12.29
N PRO A 156 -6.58 -5.27 -13.04
CA PRO A 156 -7.27 -4.19 -13.72
C PRO A 156 -7.61 -3.06 -12.74
N GLU A 157 -7.57 -1.80 -13.18
CA GLU A 157 -7.92 -0.63 -12.38
C GLU A 157 -9.24 -0.81 -11.59
N GLU A 158 -10.18 -1.57 -12.16
CA GLU A 158 -11.46 -1.98 -11.55
C GLU A 158 -11.33 -2.81 -10.26
N TYR A 159 -10.25 -3.56 -10.09
CA TYR A 159 -9.97 -4.40 -8.91
C TYR A 159 -9.83 -3.56 -7.63
N TYR A 160 -9.29 -2.34 -7.75
CA TYR A 160 -9.17 -1.39 -6.63
C TYR A 160 -10.17 -0.23 -6.70
N ALA A 161 -10.79 0.03 -7.86
CA ALA A 161 -11.75 1.10 -8.07
C ALA A 161 -13.19 0.79 -7.59
N ARG A 162 -13.53 -0.49 -7.32
CA ARG A 162 -14.84 -0.81 -6.74
C ARG A 162 -14.96 -0.25 -5.32
N LYS A 163 -15.59 0.92 -5.19
CA LYS A 163 -16.06 1.45 -3.91
C LYS A 163 -17.09 0.48 -3.33
N VAL A 164 -16.65 -0.41 -2.45
CA VAL A 164 -17.56 -1.16 -1.58
C VAL A 164 -17.99 -0.20 -0.47
N LYS A 165 -19.10 0.53 -0.65
CA LYS A 165 -19.67 1.31 0.45
C LYS A 165 -20.21 0.34 1.50
N ALA A 166 -19.88 0.60 2.76
CA ALA A 166 -20.58 0.01 3.89
C ALA A 166 -22.05 0.46 3.83
N ASP A 167 -22.96 -0.46 4.11
CA ASP A 167 -24.37 -0.16 4.24
C ASP A 167 -24.57 0.57 5.59
N PRO A 168 -25.23 1.75 5.64
CA PRO A 168 -25.47 2.47 6.89
C PRO A 168 -26.16 1.63 7.97
N GLU A 169 -27.05 0.69 7.59
CA GLU A 169 -27.74 -0.21 8.54
C GLU A 169 -26.83 -1.32 9.09
N LEU A 170 -25.64 -1.50 8.54
CA LEU A 170 -24.64 -2.49 8.97
C LEU A 170 -23.92 -2.06 10.25
N LEU A 171 -24.02 -0.77 10.59
CA LEU A 171 -23.39 -0.18 11.76
C LEU A 171 -24.13 -0.59 13.04
N GLU A 172 -25.46 -0.77 12.99
CA GLU A 172 -26.29 -1.18 14.12
C GLU A 172 -26.46 -2.72 14.15
N ALA A 173 -25.52 -3.42 14.80
CA ALA A 173 -25.59 -4.86 15.03
C ALA A 173 -26.23 -5.17 16.39
N ARG A 174 -26.88 -6.34 16.52
CA ARG A 174 -27.46 -6.80 17.79
C ARG A 174 -26.39 -7.18 18.83
N ASP A 175 -25.23 -7.66 18.39
CA ASP A 175 -24.05 -7.97 19.19
C ASP A 175 -22.79 -7.84 18.30
N ALA A 176 -22.30 -6.62 18.14
CA ALA A 176 -21.17 -6.31 17.26
C ALA A 176 -19.89 -7.06 17.61
N HIS A 177 -19.66 -7.32 18.90
CA HIS A 177 -18.47 -8.05 19.33
C HIS A 177 -18.53 -9.51 18.89
N ALA A 178 -19.67 -10.19 19.08
CA ALA A 178 -19.85 -11.57 18.63
C ALA A 178 -19.66 -11.70 17.12
N ASP A 179 -20.24 -10.79 16.34
CA ASP A 179 -20.10 -10.76 14.89
C ASP A 179 -18.64 -10.54 14.45
N LEU A 180 -17.90 -9.61 15.07
CA LEU A 180 -16.47 -9.40 14.78
C LEU A 180 -15.64 -10.67 15.04
N ILE A 181 -15.91 -11.40 16.12
CA ILE A 181 -15.24 -12.68 16.41
C ILE A 181 -15.57 -13.71 15.31
N LEU A 182 -16.83 -13.80 14.92
CA LEU A 182 -17.27 -14.73 13.88
C LEU A 182 -16.65 -14.39 12.51
N LEU A 183 -16.52 -13.10 12.18
CA LEU A 183 -15.84 -12.63 10.97
C LEU A 183 -14.34 -12.97 10.99
N ALA A 184 -13.66 -12.78 12.12
CA ALA A 184 -12.26 -13.18 12.28
C ALA A 184 -12.07 -14.69 12.06
N ARG A 185 -12.94 -15.51 12.67
CA ARG A 185 -12.95 -16.96 12.49
C ARG A 185 -13.21 -17.35 11.03
N LEU A 186 -14.15 -16.68 10.37
CA LEU A 186 -14.48 -16.94 8.97
C LEU A 186 -13.31 -16.61 8.04
N GLN A 187 -12.65 -15.47 8.26
CA GLN A 187 -11.47 -15.06 7.50
C GLN A 187 -10.31 -16.05 7.66
N LEU A 188 -10.00 -16.47 8.89
CA LEU A 188 -9.00 -17.52 9.15
C LEU A 188 -9.35 -18.83 8.43
N CYS A 189 -10.63 -19.22 8.41
CA CYS A 189 -11.05 -20.42 7.69
C CYS A 189 -10.84 -20.27 6.17
N HIS A 190 -11.05 -19.08 5.59
CA HIS A 190 -10.71 -18.80 4.20
C HIS A 190 -9.21 -18.96 3.95
N GLU A 191 -8.37 -18.35 4.78
CA GLU A 191 -6.90 -18.44 4.66
C GLU A 191 -6.43 -19.90 4.75
N MET A 192 -6.94 -20.65 5.74
CA MET A 192 -6.67 -22.07 5.89
C MET A 192 -7.14 -22.89 4.69
N TYR A 193 -8.31 -22.57 4.12
CA TYR A 193 -8.85 -23.29 2.96
C TYR A 193 -7.98 -23.12 1.72
N GLU A 194 -7.48 -21.91 1.48
CA GLU A 194 -6.59 -21.59 0.36
C GLU A 194 -5.27 -22.36 0.46
N THR A 195 -4.69 -22.46 1.65
CA THR A 195 -3.37 -23.12 1.84
C THR A 195 -3.45 -24.62 2.13
N ALA A 196 -4.62 -25.16 2.47
CA ALA A 196 -4.77 -26.55 2.87
C ALA A 196 -4.55 -27.57 1.73
N ARG A 197 -3.77 -28.61 2.00
CA ARG A 197 -3.59 -29.78 1.10
C ARG A 197 -4.59 -30.91 1.39
N THR A 198 -4.99 -31.05 2.66
CA THR A 198 -5.98 -32.03 3.15
C THR A 198 -6.97 -31.32 4.07
N GLY A 199 -8.11 -31.95 4.38
CA GLY A 199 -9.08 -31.38 5.33
C GLY A 199 -9.98 -30.27 4.78
N LYS A 200 -9.97 -30.02 3.46
CA LYS A 200 -10.78 -28.96 2.81
C LYS A 200 -12.28 -29.09 3.06
N ARG A 201 -12.80 -30.32 3.19
CA ARG A 201 -14.21 -30.58 3.49
C ARG A 201 -14.58 -30.06 4.87
N GLN A 202 -13.80 -30.41 5.89
CA GLN A 202 -14.02 -29.95 7.27
C GLN A 202 -13.90 -28.43 7.38
N ILE A 203 -12.96 -27.81 6.66
CA ILE A 203 -12.83 -26.34 6.64
C ILE A 203 -14.08 -25.70 6.01
N LYS A 204 -14.58 -26.23 4.87
CA LYS A 204 -15.84 -25.76 4.26
C LYS A 204 -17.04 -25.89 5.19
N GLU A 205 -17.17 -27.01 5.90
CA GLU A 205 -18.25 -27.22 6.87
C GLU A 205 -18.17 -26.21 8.02
N ARG A 206 -16.97 -25.93 8.55
CA ARG A 206 -16.76 -24.87 9.55
C ARG A 206 -17.14 -23.49 9.02
N MET A 207 -16.74 -23.15 7.80
CA MET A 207 -17.13 -21.89 7.15
C MET A 207 -18.65 -21.78 7.03
N ALA A 208 -19.33 -22.83 6.57
CA ALA A 208 -20.78 -22.85 6.44
C ALA A 208 -21.48 -22.63 7.79
N ASN A 209 -21.01 -23.29 8.85
CA ASN A 209 -21.56 -23.13 10.20
C ASN A 209 -21.38 -21.72 10.75
N ILE A 210 -20.20 -21.12 10.58
CA ILE A 210 -19.94 -19.73 11.02
C ILE A 210 -20.86 -18.76 10.27
N ARG A 211 -21.06 -18.96 8.97
CA ARG A 211 -21.94 -18.12 8.15
C ARG A 211 -23.42 -18.19 8.54
N LEU A 212 -23.87 -19.22 9.25
CA LEU A 212 -25.25 -19.27 9.76
C LEU A 212 -25.44 -18.38 11.00
N LEU A 213 -24.35 -17.99 11.66
CA LEU A 213 -24.37 -17.24 12.92
C LEU A 213 -24.20 -15.72 12.73
N ILE A 214 -23.80 -15.28 11.54
CA ILE A 214 -23.56 -13.86 11.22
C ILE A 214 -24.76 -13.29 10.48
N ASP A 215 -25.14 -12.04 10.80
CA ASP A 215 -26.18 -11.33 10.05
C ASP A 215 -25.88 -11.30 8.54
N LYS A 216 -26.90 -11.59 7.72
CA LYS A 216 -26.77 -11.67 6.26
C LYS A 216 -26.24 -10.37 5.63
N ARG A 217 -26.51 -9.21 6.22
CA ARG A 217 -26.02 -7.89 5.76
C ARG A 217 -24.50 -7.80 5.93
N ILE A 218 -24.02 -8.18 7.11
CA ILE A 218 -22.60 -8.25 7.45
C ILE A 218 -21.88 -9.24 6.52
N LEU A 219 -22.44 -10.44 6.34
CA LEU A 219 -21.88 -11.45 5.43
C LEU A 219 -21.80 -10.96 3.98
N ARG A 220 -22.83 -10.27 3.49
CA ARG A 220 -22.81 -9.72 2.13
C ARG A 220 -21.69 -8.70 1.96
N HIS A 221 -21.40 -7.90 2.98
CA HIS A 221 -20.27 -6.97 2.95
C HIS A 221 -18.92 -7.70 3.04
N PHE A 222 -18.81 -8.67 3.95
CA PHE A 222 -17.65 -9.54 4.08
C PHE A 222 -17.30 -10.23 2.76
N ASP A 223 -18.29 -10.86 2.10
CA ASP A 223 -18.10 -11.57 0.83
C ASP A 223 -17.67 -10.62 -0.28
N ARG A 224 -18.26 -9.42 -0.34
CA ARG A 224 -17.85 -8.37 -1.29
C ARG A 224 -16.39 -7.97 -1.08
N LEU A 225 -15.97 -7.80 0.18
CA LEU A 225 -14.58 -7.47 0.52
C LEU A 225 -13.62 -8.62 0.22
N MET A 226 -13.96 -9.86 0.58
CA MET A 226 -13.14 -11.04 0.31
C MET A 226 -13.01 -11.34 -1.19
N ALA A 227 -14.05 -11.10 -1.97
CA ALA A 227 -14.01 -11.27 -3.43
C ALA A 227 -13.23 -10.14 -4.13
N ALA A 228 -13.36 -8.90 -3.64
CA ALA A 228 -12.72 -7.75 -4.27
C ALA A 228 -11.26 -7.53 -3.81
N ARG A 229 -10.99 -7.61 -2.50
CA ARG A 229 -9.73 -7.18 -1.87
C ARG A 229 -9.53 -7.74 -0.46
N PRO A 230 -9.29 -9.06 -0.30
CA PRO A 230 -9.01 -9.66 1.00
C PRO A 230 -7.75 -9.04 1.64
N PRO A 231 -7.63 -8.98 2.98
CA PRO A 231 -8.60 -9.44 3.99
C PRO A 231 -9.82 -8.49 4.14
N ALA A 232 -10.92 -8.99 4.69
CA ALA A 232 -12.13 -8.19 4.95
C ALA A 232 -12.16 -7.55 6.35
N LEU A 233 -11.51 -8.18 7.33
CA LEU A 233 -11.31 -7.69 8.70
C LEU A 233 -9.84 -7.37 8.94
N VAL A 234 -9.55 -6.19 9.47
CA VAL A 234 -8.17 -5.71 9.70
C VAL A 234 -8.02 -4.96 11.03
N PRO A 235 -6.85 -5.03 11.66
CA PRO A 235 -6.57 -4.23 12.84
C PRO A 235 -6.37 -2.75 12.49
N VAL A 236 -6.48 -1.93 13.52
CA VAL A 236 -6.05 -0.53 13.53
C VAL A 236 -4.97 -0.40 14.59
N GLU A 237 -3.81 0.06 14.18
CA GLU A 237 -2.64 0.25 15.05
C GLU A 237 -2.21 1.71 14.95
N ALA A 238 -1.99 2.38 16.09
CA ALA A 238 -1.66 3.81 16.13
C ALA A 238 -2.57 4.68 15.23
N ASP A 239 -3.89 4.49 15.37
CA ASP A 239 -4.94 5.11 14.55
C ASP A 239 -4.84 4.79 13.04
N THR A 240 -4.02 3.83 12.61
CA THR A 240 -3.79 3.50 11.20
C THR A 240 -4.46 2.18 10.83
N CYS A 241 -5.34 2.21 9.82
CA CYS A 241 -6.00 1.01 9.32
C CYS A 241 -5.00 0.11 8.59
N GLN A 242 -4.74 -1.12 9.08
CA GLN A 242 -3.75 -2.02 8.47
C GLN A 242 -4.19 -2.63 7.13
N GLY A 243 -5.43 -2.37 6.69
CA GLY A 243 -5.89 -2.77 5.36
C GLY A 243 -5.58 -1.76 4.25
N CYS A 244 -5.61 -0.46 4.55
CA CYS A 244 -5.39 0.60 3.55
C CYS A 244 -4.35 1.64 3.95
N PHE A 245 -3.78 1.49 5.13
CA PHE A 245 -2.74 2.32 5.72
C PHE A 245 -3.10 3.81 5.84
N MET A 246 -4.40 4.13 5.81
CA MET A 246 -4.87 5.47 6.11
C MET A 246 -5.01 5.63 7.62
N ARG A 247 -4.50 6.77 8.10
CA ARG A 247 -4.78 7.24 9.45
C ARG A 247 -6.25 7.60 9.55
N LEU A 248 -6.95 6.91 10.44
CA LEU A 248 -8.30 7.24 10.87
C LEU A 248 -8.25 8.59 11.62
N PRO A 249 -9.27 9.45 11.47
CA PRO A 249 -9.40 10.62 12.34
C PRO A 249 -9.35 10.17 13.80
N SER A 250 -8.55 10.81 14.65
CA SER A 250 -8.33 10.33 16.03
C SER A 250 -9.63 10.24 16.84
N GLN A 251 -10.60 11.15 16.61
CA GLN A 251 -11.94 11.05 17.20
C GLN A 251 -12.69 9.78 16.76
N PHE A 252 -12.55 9.39 15.49
CA PHE A 252 -13.15 8.16 14.99
C PHE A 252 -12.44 6.94 15.58
N ALA A 253 -11.10 6.93 15.63
CA ALA A 253 -10.35 5.85 16.26
C ALA A 253 -10.72 5.68 17.75
N GLN A 254 -10.88 6.79 18.48
CA GLN A 254 -11.37 6.79 19.87
C GLN A 254 -12.79 6.21 19.96
N LYS A 255 -13.71 6.62 19.07
CA LYS A 255 -15.05 6.04 19.01
C LYS A 255 -15.00 4.52 18.81
N VAL A 256 -14.17 4.02 17.90
CA VAL A 256 -14.04 2.56 17.67
C VAL A 256 -13.54 1.83 18.93
N ARG A 257 -12.71 2.46 19.77
CA ARG A 257 -12.27 1.87 21.06
C ARG A 257 -13.39 1.81 22.09
N GLU A 258 -14.21 2.85 22.16
CA GLU A 258 -15.24 3.02 23.20
C GLU A 258 -16.55 2.31 22.83
N ASP A 259 -16.86 2.22 21.54
CA ASP A 259 -18.13 1.73 21.01
C ASP A 259 -18.03 0.25 20.63
N THR A 260 -18.22 -0.61 21.62
CA THR A 260 -18.25 -2.08 21.47
C THR A 260 -19.57 -2.62 20.93
N ASN A 261 -20.59 -1.78 20.80
CA ASN A 261 -21.93 -2.17 20.38
C ASN A 261 -22.13 -2.09 18.86
N HIS A 262 -21.20 -1.46 18.14
CA HIS A 262 -21.28 -1.28 16.70
C HIS A 262 -20.07 -1.92 16.00
N ILE A 263 -20.32 -2.46 14.80
CA ILE A 263 -19.25 -2.92 13.93
C ILE A 263 -18.78 -1.73 13.12
N HIS A 264 -17.53 -1.34 13.33
CA HIS A 264 -16.95 -0.22 12.60
C HIS A 264 -16.30 -0.68 11.31
N THR A 265 -16.34 0.20 10.31
CA THR A 265 -15.60 0.02 9.06
C THR A 265 -14.67 1.19 8.81
N CYS A 266 -13.54 0.93 8.16
CA CYS A 266 -12.61 1.98 7.75
C CYS A 266 -13.30 2.96 6.80
N SER A 267 -13.28 4.25 7.11
CA SER A 267 -13.88 5.30 6.26
C SER A 267 -13.28 5.38 4.85
N ASN A 268 -12.07 4.86 4.65
CA ASN A 268 -11.38 4.86 3.36
C ASN A 268 -11.60 3.57 2.54
N CYS A 269 -11.33 2.40 3.12
CA CYS A 269 -11.41 1.13 2.39
C CYS A 269 -12.63 0.27 2.72
N SER A 270 -13.42 0.68 3.71
CA SER A 270 -14.64 0.02 4.17
C SER A 270 -14.47 -1.40 4.69
N ARG A 271 -13.22 -1.86 4.92
CA ARG A 271 -12.95 -3.08 5.67
C ARG A 271 -13.48 -2.96 7.09
N PHE A 272 -13.90 -4.08 7.65
CA PHE A 272 -14.18 -4.16 9.08
C PHE A 272 -12.90 -3.85 9.85
N ILE A 273 -13.01 -3.04 10.90
CA ILE A 273 -11.87 -2.63 11.72
C ILE A 273 -12.10 -3.02 13.18
N TYR A 274 -11.00 -3.38 13.84
CA TYR A 274 -10.93 -3.54 15.29
C TYR A 274 -9.65 -2.88 15.79
N ILE A 275 -9.66 -2.33 17.01
CA ILE A 275 -8.47 -1.74 17.61
C ILE A 275 -7.70 -2.82 18.37
N VAL A 276 -6.37 -2.83 18.20
CA VAL A 276 -5.43 -3.67 18.97
C VAL A 276 -4.92 -2.89 20.18
#